data_AF-A0A2X4WRE6-F1
#
_entry.id   AF-A0A2X4WRE6-F1
#
_cell.length_a   1.000
_cell.length_b   1.000
_cell.length_c   1.000
_cell.angle_alpha   90.00
_cell.angle_beta   90.00
_cell.angle_gamma   90.00
#
_symmetry.space_group_name_H-M   'P 1'
#
loop_
_entity.id
_entity.type
_entity.pdbx_description
1 polymer ?
#
loop_
_entity_poly.entity_id
_entity_poly.type
_entity_poly.pdbx_seq_one_letter_code
_entity_poly.pdbx_strand_id
1 'polypeptide(L)' 'MNDAQTTGGYPRIACIIEADMYHLAQVPLGQPIHFVQCSLEEALNARRERQRYLEQLTWRLQHEN' A
#
# COMPACT_ATOMS: atom_id res chain seq x y z
N MET A 1 5.68 6.21 -5.15
CA MET A 1 5.39 6.31 -6.59
C MET A 1 6.37 5.43 -7.32
N ASN A 2 5.91 4.76 -8.38
CA ASN A 2 6.68 3.69 -9.00
C ASN A 2 7.81 4.22 -9.89
N ASP A 3 7.72 5.48 -10.32
CA ASP A 3 8.70 6.12 -11.21
C ASP A 3 9.73 6.99 -10.46
N ALA A 4 9.86 6.80 -9.15
CA ALA A 4 10.82 7.54 -8.35
C ALA A 4 12.28 7.15 -8.69
N GLN A 5 13.20 8.11 -8.56
CA GLN A 5 14.63 7.87 -8.72
C GLN A 5 15.12 6.79 -7.71
N THR A 6 16.00 5.90 -8.16
CA THR A 6 16.57 4.82 -7.32
C THR A 6 17.64 5.30 -6.34
N THR A 7 18.17 6.50 -6.55
CA THR A 7 19.16 7.17 -5.69
C THR A 7 18.54 8.42 -5.04
N GLY A 8 19.04 8.81 -3.86
CA GLY A 8 18.61 10.03 -3.19
C GLY A 8 19.58 10.47 -2.10
N GLY A 9 19.69 11.79 -1.87
CA GLY A 9 20.59 12.40 -0.88
C GLY A 9 19.89 13.01 0.34
N TYR A 10 18.56 12.88 0.44
CA TYR A 10 17.77 13.47 1.52
C TYR A 10 17.54 12.48 2.67
N PRO A 11 17.51 12.95 3.94
CA PRO A 11 17.14 12.11 5.06
C PRO A 11 15.68 11.65 4.93
N ARG A 12 15.42 10.39 5.28
CA ARG A 12 14.08 9.79 5.22
C ARG A 12 13.46 9.77 6.62
N ILE A 13 12.38 10.51 6.81
CA ILE A 13 11.68 10.60 8.11
C ILE A 13 10.70 9.43 8.34
N ALA A 14 10.12 8.89 7.27
CA ALA A 14 9.15 7.80 7.33
C ALA A 14 9.09 7.04 5.99
N CYS A 15 8.40 5.89 5.99
CA CYS A 15 8.09 5.09 4.81
C CYS A 15 6.64 4.61 4.89
N ILE A 16 5.87 4.76 3.82
CA ILE A 16 4.50 4.26 3.73
C ILE A 16 4.55 2.75 3.46
N ILE A 17 3.69 2.01 4.16
CA ILE A 17 3.59 0.56 3.96
C ILE A 17 3.03 0.24 2.57
N GLU A 18 3.49 -0.85 1.98
CA GLU A 18 3.07 -1.26 0.63
C GLU A 18 1.55 -1.47 0.53
N ALA A 19 0.94 -1.99 1.59
CA ALA A 19 -0.49 -2.23 1.67
C ALA A 19 -1.32 -0.98 1.39
N ASP A 20 -0.84 0.21 1.76
CA ASP A 20 -1.60 1.48 1.71
C ASP A 20 -1.26 2.34 0.50
N MET A 21 -0.24 1.95 -0.30
CA MET A 21 0.24 2.75 -1.43
C MET A 21 -0.85 3.09 -2.47
N TYR A 22 -1.90 2.27 -2.57
CA TYR A 22 -3.01 2.50 -3.50
C TYR A 22 -3.88 3.70 -3.11
N HIS A 23 -3.93 4.07 -1.82
CA HIS A 23 -4.66 5.25 -1.38
C HIS A 23 -4.07 6.52 -2.01
N LEU A 24 -2.74 6.64 -2.04
CA LEU A 24 -2.04 7.80 -2.62
C LEU A 24 -2.34 7.99 -4.11
N ALA A 25 -2.62 6.90 -4.85
CA ALA A 25 -2.96 7.00 -6.26
C ALA A 25 -4.34 7.64 -6.51
N GLN A 26 -5.20 7.70 -5.49
CA GLN A 26 -6.57 8.19 -5.60
C GLN A 26 -6.80 9.54 -4.89
N VAL A 27 -5.80 10.09 -4.20
CA VAL A 27 -5.94 11.36 -3.47
C VAL A 27 -6.06 12.52 -4.48
N PRO A 28 -7.15 13.30 -4.47
CA PRO A 28 -7.26 14.49 -5.31
C PRO A 28 -6.26 15.58 -4.92
N LEU A 29 -5.91 16.43 -5.88
CA LEU A 29 -5.06 17.59 -5.62
C LEU A 29 -5.71 18.53 -4.59
N GLY A 30 -4.91 19.01 -3.63
CA GLY A 30 -5.37 19.90 -2.56
C GLY A 30 -6.09 19.20 -1.40
N GLN A 31 -6.25 17.87 -1.43
CA GLN A 31 -6.82 17.13 -0.30
C GLN A 31 -5.75 16.82 0.76
N PRO A 32 -6.12 16.85 2.05
CA PRO A 32 -5.19 16.55 3.14
C PRO A 32 -4.85 15.06 3.20
N ILE A 33 -3.64 14.76 3.68
CA ILE A 33 -3.19 13.39 3.98
C ILE A 33 -2.75 13.37 5.45
N HIS A 34 -3.24 12.39 6.19
CA HIS A 34 -2.89 12.18 7.59
C HIS A 34 -2.05 10.91 7.72
N PHE A 35 -0.89 11.01 8.36
CA PHE A 35 -0.04 9.86 8.64
C PHE A 35 -0.39 9.25 9.99
N VAL A 36 -0.39 7.92 10.04
CA VAL A 36 -0.59 7.14 11.26
C VAL A 36 0.66 6.33 11.52
N GLN A 37 1.13 6.33 12.77
CA GLN A 37 2.26 5.50 13.16
C GLN A 37 1.87 4.03 13.04
N CYS A 38 2.73 3.24 12.40
CA CYS A 38 2.49 1.84 12.11
C CYS A 38 3.67 1.01 12.64
N SER A 39 3.37 -0.10 13.29
CA SER A 39 4.35 -1.11 13.67
C SER A 39 4.69 -2.03 12.48
N LEU A 40 5.83 -2.71 12.57
CA LEU A 40 6.21 -3.71 11.58
C LEU A 40 5.18 -4.85 11.48
N GLU A 41 4.60 -5.26 12.61
CA GLU A 41 3.61 -6.32 12.65
C GLU A 41 2.31 -5.93 11.93
N GLU A 42 1.80 -4.73 12.19
CA GLU A 42 0.63 -4.17 11.48
C GLU A 42 0.89 -4.09 9.97
N ALA A 43 2.07 -3.59 9.57
CA ALA A 43 2.45 -3.50 8.17
C ALA A 43 2.46 -4.87 7.46
N LEU A 44 3.02 -5.89 8.12
CA LEU A 44 3.06 -7.25 7.60
C LEU A 44 1.68 -7.89 7.55
N ASN A 45 0.85 -7.68 8.57
CA ASN A 45 -0.52 -8.18 8.62
C ASN A 45 -1.37 -7.56 7.51
N ALA A 46 -1.34 -6.23 7.35
CA ALA A 46 -2.05 -5.53 6.27
C ALA A 46 -1.63 -6.03 4.87
N ARG A 47 -0.32 -6.28 4.67
CA ARG A 47 0.18 -6.86 3.41
C ARG A 47 -0.39 -8.27 3.16
N ARG A 48 -0.42 -9.13 4.18
CA ARG A 48 -0.99 -10.48 4.06
C ARG A 48 -2.50 -10.45 3.79
N GLU A 49 -3.24 -9.56 4.45
CA GLU A 49 -4.68 -9.40 4.23
C GLU A 49 -4.98 -8.97 2.79
N ARG A 50 -4.24 -7.99 2.28
CA ARG A 50 -4.35 -7.56 0.87
C ARG A 50 -4.08 -8.71 -0.10
N GLN A 51 -3.03 -9.49 0.15
CA GLN A 51 -2.69 -10.65 -0.68
C GLN A 51 -3.80 -11.71 -0.65
N ARG A 52 -4.30 -12.05 0.54
CA ARG A 52 -5.42 -13.00 0.71
C ARG A 52 -6.68 -12.53 -0.02
N TYR A 53 -6.99 -11.24 0.03
CA TYR A 53 -8.13 -10.69 -0.69
C TYR A 53 -8.01 -10.91 -2.21
N LEU A 54 -6.84 -10.64 -2.79
CA LEU A 54 -6.60 -10.89 -4.22
C LEU A 54 -6.68 -12.39 -4.58
N GLU A 55 -6.17 -13.26 -3.71
CA GLU A 55 -6.30 -14.72 -3.88
C GLU A 55 -7.76 -15.18 -3.84
N GLN A 56 -8.56 -14.63 -2.93
CA GLN A 56 -10.00 -14.92 -2.85
C GLN A 56 -10.74 -14.47 -4.11
N LEU A 57 -10.44 -13.28 -4.63
CA LEU A 57 -11.00 -12.81 -5.90
C LEU A 57 -10.61 -13.74 -7.06
N THR A 58 -9.34 -14.12 -7.12
CA THR A 58 -8.82 -15.04 -8.15
C THR A 58 -9.53 -16.39 -8.09
N TRP A 59 -9.70 -16.95 -6.89
CA TRP A 59 -10.40 -18.20 -6.69
C TRP A 59 -11.86 -18.12 -7.14
N ARG A 60 -12.59 -17.06 -6.78
CA ARG A 60 -14.00 -16.88 -7.19
C ARG A 60 -14.15 -16.80 -8.70
N LEU A 61 -13.30 -16.03 -9.38
CA LEU A 61 -13.31 -15.93 -10.84
C LEU A 61 -13.07 -17.27 -11.54
N GLN A 62 -12.35 -18.20 -10.91
CA GLN A 62 -12.09 -19.54 -11.44
C GLN A 62 -13.24 -20.54 -11.21
N HIS A 63 -14.08 -20.31 -10.19
CA HIS A 63 -15.13 -21.24 -9.76
C HIS A 63 -16.56 -20.74 -10.05
N GLU A 64 -16.71 -19.53 -10.58
CA GLU A 64 -17.99 -18.97 -11.07
C GLU A 64 -18.20 -19.14 -12.59
N ASN A 65 -17.34 -19.93 -13.27
CA ASN A 65 -17.57 -20.48 -14.61
C ASN A 65 -17.99 -21.95 -14.54
#